data_AF-A0AA38PYU9-F1
#
_entry.id   AF-A0AA38PYU9-F1
#
_cell.length_a   1.000
_cell.length_b   1.000
_cell.length_c   1.000
_cell.angle_alpha   90.00
_cell.angle_beta   90.00
_cell.angle_gamma   90.00
#
_symmetry.space_group_name_H-M   'P 1'
#
loop_
_entity.id
_entity.type
_entity.pdbx_description
1 polymer ?
#
loop_
_entity_poly.entity_id
_entity_poly.type
_entity_poly.pdbx_seq_one_letter_code
_entity_poly.pdbx_strand_id
1 'polypeptide(L)'
;MTWPTVVITGANSGVGFGICQRLLCQLSEKTPPDTLIKPQELPGSQQKDDIEGDRFVLPCEGITLIMACRSVQRAEVARQKLLQILDKHVENLTSSPNYDGHAELFRKNVRIVIHPVDLSSLETIPKFVQELEKNYPYVSHLICNAGIAPFTAIDWPSCIHQLLTNPLAALTTPRYYRQSWGEVSQDGYGYVWQCNVFGHYTLVRRLYSLLSSSKYGHHSRVIWTSSLESKKSYDAKDWQLKETRDPYGSSKYQTELISLELDRRALHDIDASKRVRHFTAHPGVTHTNIDLNLISPLLHYLKHFVFYLARWIGSPNHPIALEKGAVSVVWLSIISLSTLTVFCASNQGFKSNSSSNGHGSVRPALKFAAQTDWRGNSCVGVTEIEGGEAHSEEAKELVDHCESLYQSIETART
;
A
#
# COMPACT_ATOMS: atom_id res chain seq x y z
N MET A 1 5.90 -24.48 12.81
CA MET A 1 5.18 -23.80 11.71
C MET A 1 5.26 -22.30 11.96
N THR A 2 5.67 -21.53 10.95
CA THR A 2 5.91 -20.08 11.04
C THR A 2 4.91 -19.38 10.13
N TRP A 3 3.86 -18.78 10.68
CA TRP A 3 2.89 -17.99 9.91
C TRP A 3 3.38 -16.57 9.62
N PRO A 4 2.81 -15.86 8.64
CA PRO A 4 3.17 -14.48 8.34
C PRO A 4 3.04 -13.56 9.56
N THR A 5 4.07 -12.74 9.79
CA THR A 5 4.03 -11.57 10.69
C THR A 5 3.93 -10.32 9.83
N VAL A 6 2.80 -9.63 9.86
CA VAL A 6 2.45 -8.52 8.96
C VAL A 6 2.31 -7.24 9.76
N VAL A 7 3.14 -6.24 9.47
CA VAL A 7 3.09 -4.91 10.08
C VAL A 7 2.30 -3.97 9.17
N ILE A 8 1.30 -3.27 9.69
CA ILE A 8 0.49 -2.31 8.94
C ILE A 8 0.48 -0.98 9.67
N THR A 9 1.03 0.07 9.04
CA THR A 9 1.00 1.42 9.60
C THR A 9 -0.37 2.08 9.39
N GLY A 10 -0.88 2.80 10.39
CA GLY A 10 -2.17 3.50 10.30
C GLY A 10 -3.38 2.54 10.19
N ALA A 11 -3.28 1.38 10.84
CA ALA A 11 -4.24 0.28 10.73
C ALA A 11 -5.57 0.49 11.48
N ASN A 12 -5.70 1.53 12.31
CA ASN A 12 -6.87 1.70 13.18
C ASN A 12 -8.10 2.34 12.50
N SER A 13 -7.99 2.80 11.25
CA SER A 13 -9.09 3.46 10.53
C SER A 13 -8.85 3.50 9.03
N GLY A 14 -9.88 3.87 8.25
CA GLY A 14 -9.76 4.09 6.81
C GLY A 14 -9.25 2.87 6.06
N VAL A 15 -8.43 3.10 5.04
CA VAL A 15 -7.88 2.03 4.20
C VAL A 15 -7.03 1.04 5.01
N GLY A 16 -6.25 1.49 5.98
CA GLY A 16 -5.45 0.62 6.85
C GLY A 16 -6.30 -0.41 7.61
N PHE A 17 -7.46 0.00 8.11
CA PHE A 17 -8.44 -0.91 8.70
C PHE A 17 -9.01 -1.88 7.65
N GLY A 18 -9.35 -1.39 6.46
CA GLY A 18 -9.82 -2.20 5.35
C GLY A 18 -8.82 -3.27 4.91
N ILE A 19 -7.51 -2.95 4.93
CA ILE A 19 -6.42 -3.90 4.65
C ILE A 19 -6.39 -5.00 5.71
N CYS A 20 -6.44 -4.64 7.00
CA CYS A 20 -6.52 -5.62 8.08
C CYS A 20 -7.72 -6.56 7.90
N GLN A 21 -8.90 -5.98 7.66
CA GLN A 21 -10.14 -6.72 7.49
C GLN A 21 -10.06 -7.70 6.33
N ARG A 22 -9.71 -7.21 5.13
CA ARG A 22 -9.68 -8.06 3.93
C ARG A 22 -8.59 -9.12 4.02
N LEU A 23 -7.42 -8.79 4.55
CA LEU A 23 -6.33 -9.77 4.72
C LEU A 23 -6.75 -10.92 5.65
N LEU A 24 -7.40 -10.62 6.77
CA LEU A 24 -7.90 -11.64 7.71
C LEU A 24 -8.96 -12.54 7.06
N CYS A 25 -9.93 -11.96 6.34
CA CYS A 25 -10.94 -12.75 5.63
C CYS A 25 -10.31 -13.62 4.54
N GLN A 26 -9.46 -13.06 3.68
CA GLN A 26 -8.80 -13.78 2.59
C GLN A 26 -7.99 -14.97 3.10
N LEU A 27 -7.20 -14.81 4.16
CA LEU A 27 -6.36 -15.89 4.70
C LEU A 27 -7.14 -16.93 5.51
N SER A 28 -8.39 -16.63 5.90
CA SER A 28 -9.28 -17.59 6.54
C SER A 28 -9.91 -18.58 5.55
N GLU A 29 -9.71 -18.38 4.25
CA GLU A 29 -10.10 -19.31 3.20
C GLU A 29 -8.88 -20.12 2.74
N LYS A 30 -9.07 -21.42 2.46
CA LYS A 30 -7.98 -22.31 2.03
C LYS A 30 -7.35 -21.85 0.70
N THR A 31 -8.19 -21.36 -0.19
CA THR A 31 -7.81 -20.73 -1.46
C THR A 31 -8.43 -19.33 -1.49
N PRO A 32 -7.68 -18.29 -1.09
CA PRO A 32 -8.18 -16.93 -1.02
C PRO A 32 -8.76 -16.48 -2.38
N PRO A 33 -10.02 -16.03 -2.45
CA PRO A 33 -10.67 -15.65 -3.70
C PRO A 33 -9.90 -14.59 -4.51
N ASP A 34 -9.19 -13.68 -3.85
CA ASP A 34 -8.40 -12.64 -4.52
C ASP A 34 -7.24 -13.24 -5.33
N THR A 35 -6.76 -14.44 -5.00
CA THR A 35 -5.68 -15.12 -5.74
C THR A 35 -6.17 -15.83 -7.00
N LEU A 36 -7.49 -15.97 -7.17
CA LEU A 36 -8.09 -16.62 -8.34
C LEU A 36 -8.07 -15.67 -9.53
N ILE A 37 -6.99 -15.72 -10.31
CA ILE A 37 -6.89 -14.99 -11.57
C ILE A 37 -7.90 -15.54 -12.57
N LYS A 38 -8.70 -14.66 -13.18
CA LYS A 38 -9.69 -15.09 -14.17
C LYS A 38 -8.99 -15.56 -15.45
N PRO A 39 -9.50 -16.58 -16.16
CA PRO A 39 -8.85 -17.15 -17.36
C PRO A 39 -8.56 -16.13 -18.48
N GLN A 40 -9.27 -15.01 -18.52
CA GLN A 40 -9.06 -13.93 -19.50
C GLN A 40 -7.79 -13.09 -19.25
N GLU A 41 -7.15 -13.23 -18.08
CA GLU A 41 -6.01 -12.42 -17.63
C GLU A 41 -4.66 -13.15 -17.78
N LEU A 42 -4.66 -14.40 -18.27
CA LEU A 42 -3.47 -15.23 -18.44
C LEU A 42 -3.16 -15.46 -19.93
N PRO A 43 -1.93 -15.18 -20.40
CA PRO A 43 -1.47 -15.63 -21.72
C PRO A 43 -1.32 -17.16 -21.74
N GLY A 44 -1.44 -17.75 -22.94
CA GLY A 44 -1.21 -19.18 -23.16
C GLY A 44 0.08 -19.66 -22.51
N SER A 45 -0.06 -20.72 -21.70
CA SER A 45 0.97 -21.34 -20.87
C SER A 45 2.34 -21.47 -21.56
N GLN A 46 3.40 -20.91 -20.94
CA GLN A 46 4.75 -21.48 -20.93
C GLN A 46 5.70 -20.66 -20.02
N GLN A 47 6.04 -21.24 -18.86
CA GLN A 47 7.36 -21.34 -18.20
C GLN A 47 7.19 -21.41 -16.68
N LYS A 48 7.53 -22.58 -16.14
CA LYS A 48 7.68 -22.85 -14.71
C LYS A 48 9.11 -22.50 -14.30
N ASP A 49 9.32 -21.29 -13.80
CA ASP A 49 10.43 -21.02 -12.90
C ASP A 49 9.86 -21.04 -11.48
N ASP A 50 9.74 -22.24 -10.92
CA ASP A 50 9.30 -22.47 -9.54
C ASP A 50 10.46 -22.21 -8.58
N ILE A 51 10.77 -20.95 -8.31
CA ILE A 51 11.68 -20.58 -7.21
C ILE A 51 10.88 -20.67 -5.90
N GLU A 52 11.24 -21.56 -4.98
CA GLU A 52 10.50 -21.78 -3.72
C GLU A 52 10.31 -20.51 -2.87
N GLY A 53 11.24 -19.55 -2.96
CA GLY A 53 11.18 -18.24 -2.28
C GLY A 53 10.07 -17.31 -2.75
N ASP A 54 9.50 -17.55 -3.94
CA ASP A 54 8.50 -16.71 -4.59
C ASP A 54 7.04 -17.03 -4.18
N ARG A 55 6.84 -18.13 -3.45
CA ARG A 55 5.52 -18.60 -3.04
C ARG A 55 5.08 -17.96 -1.72
N PHE A 56 3.84 -17.46 -1.67
CA PHE A 56 3.16 -17.25 -0.39
C PHE A 56 2.53 -18.59 0.01
N VAL A 57 2.74 -19.04 1.24
CA VAL A 57 2.26 -20.36 1.69
C VAL A 57 0.74 -20.32 1.86
N LEU A 58 0.05 -21.05 0.97
CA LEU A 58 -1.37 -21.31 1.05
C LEU A 58 -1.60 -22.84 1.10
N PRO A 59 -2.55 -23.33 1.91
CA PRO A 59 -3.34 -22.57 2.89
C PRO A 59 -2.50 -22.01 4.04
N CYS A 60 -2.88 -20.83 4.53
CA CYS A 60 -2.23 -20.19 5.66
C CYS A 60 -2.93 -20.60 6.95
N GLU A 61 -2.22 -21.24 7.89
CA GLU A 61 -2.84 -21.73 9.12
C GLU A 61 -2.96 -20.67 10.24
N GLY A 62 -2.42 -19.46 10.06
CA GLY A 62 -2.48 -18.40 11.07
C GLY A 62 -1.86 -17.08 10.60
N ILE A 63 -1.90 -16.05 11.44
CA ILE A 63 -1.24 -14.76 11.15
C ILE A 63 -0.94 -14.03 12.45
N THR A 64 0.18 -13.33 12.49
CA THR A 64 0.43 -12.27 13.47
C THR A 64 0.31 -10.91 12.78
N LEU A 65 -0.78 -10.21 13.04
CA LEU A 65 -1.08 -8.90 12.48
C LEU A 65 -0.71 -7.81 13.48
N ILE A 66 0.33 -7.04 13.17
CA ILE A 66 0.81 -5.92 13.98
C ILE A 66 0.18 -4.62 13.45
N MET A 67 -0.73 -4.06 14.23
CA MET A 67 -1.32 -2.75 14.01
C MET A 67 -0.39 -1.67 14.54
N ALA A 68 0.37 -1.04 13.66
CA ALA A 68 1.31 0.02 13.98
C ALA A 68 0.60 1.39 13.94
N CYS A 69 0.18 1.88 15.11
CA CYS A 69 -0.77 3.00 15.22
C CYS A 69 -0.33 4.03 16.26
N ARG A 70 -0.49 5.33 15.95
CA ARG A 70 -0.23 6.42 16.91
C ARG A 70 -1.12 6.35 18.15
N SER A 71 -2.41 6.05 17.97
CA SER A 71 -3.39 5.99 19.07
C SER A 71 -3.69 4.54 19.43
N VAL A 72 -3.11 4.07 20.54
CA VAL A 72 -3.36 2.72 21.08
C VAL A 72 -4.86 2.52 21.35
N GLN A 73 -5.53 3.49 21.98
CA GLN A 73 -6.96 3.39 22.29
C GLN A 73 -7.83 3.19 21.04
N ARG A 74 -7.62 3.98 19.98
CA ARG A 74 -8.38 3.81 18.73
C ARG A 74 -8.04 2.49 18.05
N ALA A 75 -6.78 2.07 18.12
CA ALA A 75 -6.34 0.80 17.58
C ALA A 75 -6.99 -0.38 18.32
N GLU A 76 -7.21 -0.29 19.63
CA GLU A 76 -7.89 -1.35 20.38
C GLU A 76 -9.36 -1.51 20.01
N VAL A 77 -10.08 -0.39 19.82
CA VAL A 77 -11.45 -0.41 19.31
C VAL A 77 -11.48 -1.05 17.91
N ALA A 78 -10.54 -0.67 17.05
CA ALA A 78 -10.41 -1.25 15.72
C ALA A 78 -10.09 -2.76 15.77
N ARG A 79 -9.20 -3.20 16.66
CA ARG A 79 -8.87 -4.61 16.86
C ARG A 79 -10.09 -5.43 17.25
N GLN A 80 -10.88 -4.96 18.21
CA GLN A 80 -12.12 -5.64 18.62
C GLN A 80 -13.09 -5.79 17.44
N LYS A 81 -13.25 -4.73 16.64
CA LYS A 81 -14.10 -4.76 15.44
C LYS A 81 -13.57 -5.74 14.39
N LEU A 82 -12.25 -5.81 14.18
CA LEU A 82 -11.64 -6.78 13.25
C LEU A 82 -11.90 -8.22 13.68
N LEU A 83 -11.77 -8.52 14.98
CA LEU A 83 -12.06 -9.85 15.51
C LEU A 83 -13.53 -10.21 15.30
N GLN A 84 -14.47 -9.31 15.60
CA GLN A 84 -15.90 -9.52 15.37
C GLN A 84 -16.23 -9.78 13.89
N ILE A 85 -15.62 -9.02 12.97
CA ILE A 85 -15.82 -9.21 11.53
C ILE A 85 -15.28 -10.58 11.10
N LEU A 86 -14.10 -10.96 11.60
CA LEU A 86 -13.49 -12.25 11.30
C LEU A 86 -14.33 -13.41 11.86
N ASP A 87 -14.80 -13.32 13.11
CA ASP A 87 -15.65 -14.32 13.75
C ASP A 87 -16.92 -14.55 12.91
N LYS A 88 -17.61 -13.46 12.53
CA LYS A 88 -18.79 -13.53 11.66
C LYS A 88 -18.48 -14.13 10.29
N HIS A 89 -17.31 -13.83 9.72
CA HIS A 89 -16.92 -14.38 8.42
C HIS A 89 -16.65 -15.89 8.51
N VAL A 90 -15.96 -16.33 9.57
CA VAL A 90 -15.71 -17.75 9.86
C VAL A 90 -17.03 -18.50 10.05
N GLU A 91 -18.00 -17.95 10.81
CA GLU A 91 -19.33 -18.54 10.98
C GLU A 91 -20.10 -18.74 9.66
N ASN A 92 -19.93 -17.81 8.71
CA ASN A 92 -20.53 -17.96 7.38
C ASN A 92 -19.85 -19.08 6.58
N LEU A 93 -18.53 -19.21 6.67
CA LEU A 93 -17.78 -20.29 6.01
C LEU A 93 -18.13 -21.66 6.60
N THR A 94 -18.24 -21.77 7.92
CA THR A 94 -18.60 -23.02 8.62
C THR A 94 -20.00 -23.51 8.27
N SER A 95 -20.90 -22.59 7.90
CA SER A 95 -22.27 -22.91 7.48
C SER A 95 -22.35 -23.49 6.07
N SER A 96 -21.24 -23.51 5.32
CA SER A 96 -21.22 -24.04 3.95
C SER A 96 -21.19 -25.57 3.93
N PRO A 97 -21.92 -26.24 3.01
CA PRO A 97 -22.05 -27.70 3.00
C PRO A 97 -20.75 -28.47 2.77
N ASN A 98 -19.72 -27.82 2.20
CA ASN A 98 -18.40 -28.39 1.91
C ASN A 98 -17.30 -27.79 2.79
N TYR A 99 -17.62 -27.34 3.99
CA TYR A 99 -16.65 -26.73 4.90
C TYR A 99 -15.55 -27.72 5.31
N ASP A 100 -14.30 -27.27 5.29
CA ASP A 100 -13.10 -28.10 5.44
C ASP A 100 -12.36 -27.92 6.77
N GLY A 101 -12.89 -27.12 7.70
CA GLY A 101 -12.28 -26.83 9.00
C GLY A 101 -11.16 -25.78 8.97
N HIS A 102 -10.77 -25.27 7.80
CA HIS A 102 -9.62 -24.36 7.67
C HIS A 102 -9.84 -23.03 8.40
N ALA A 103 -11.03 -22.43 8.26
CA ALA A 103 -11.30 -21.11 8.81
C ALA A 103 -11.23 -21.06 10.36
N GLU A 104 -11.67 -22.11 11.05
CA GLU A 104 -11.60 -22.23 12.51
C GLU A 104 -10.16 -22.41 12.98
N LEU A 105 -9.38 -23.25 12.28
CA LEU A 105 -7.96 -23.43 12.55
C LEU A 105 -7.20 -22.11 12.38
N PHE A 106 -7.42 -21.42 11.25
CA PHE A 106 -6.84 -20.10 11.01
C PHE A 106 -7.21 -19.12 12.13
N ARG A 107 -8.49 -19.04 12.47
CA ARG A 107 -8.99 -18.13 13.50
C ARG A 107 -8.37 -18.37 14.87
N LYS A 108 -8.14 -19.64 15.24
CA LYS A 108 -7.46 -20.02 16.49
C LYS A 108 -6.02 -19.49 16.55
N ASN A 109 -5.36 -19.37 15.40
CA ASN A 109 -3.98 -18.94 15.27
C ASN A 109 -3.82 -17.46 14.88
N VAL A 110 -4.91 -16.70 14.77
CA VAL A 110 -4.88 -15.25 14.53
C VAL A 110 -4.46 -14.51 15.80
N ARG A 111 -3.41 -13.71 15.69
CA ARG A 111 -2.97 -12.77 16.72
C ARG A 111 -2.98 -11.37 16.14
N ILE A 112 -3.85 -10.50 16.65
CA ILE A 112 -3.81 -9.06 16.34
C ILE A 112 -3.18 -8.34 17.52
N VAL A 113 -2.03 -7.71 17.29
CA VAL A 113 -1.22 -7.02 18.32
C VAL A 113 -1.06 -5.57 17.93
N ILE A 114 -0.97 -4.69 18.92
CA ILE A 114 -0.84 -3.25 18.71
C ILE A 114 0.52 -2.80 19.21
N HIS A 115 1.25 -2.09 18.37
CA HIS A 115 2.51 -1.45 18.73
C HIS A 115 2.42 0.04 18.37
N PRO A 116 2.72 0.95 19.31
CA PRO A 116 2.62 2.39 19.06
C PRO A 116 3.77 2.87 18.17
N VAL A 117 3.44 3.65 17.15
CA VAL A 117 4.43 4.39 16.34
C VAL A 117 3.79 5.63 15.75
N ASP A 118 4.53 6.73 15.71
CA ASP A 118 4.10 8.00 15.12
C ASP A 118 5.11 8.45 14.05
N LEU A 119 4.71 8.40 12.78
CA LEU A 119 5.59 8.79 11.67
C LEU A 119 5.84 10.30 11.61
N SER A 120 5.06 11.11 12.33
CA SER A 120 5.31 12.54 12.51
C SER A 120 6.41 12.84 13.55
N SER A 121 6.92 11.80 14.23
CA SER A 121 7.97 11.89 15.23
C SER A 121 8.98 10.75 15.08
N LEU A 122 10.14 11.06 14.49
CA LEU A 122 11.16 10.06 14.15
C LEU A 122 11.79 9.38 15.37
N GLU A 123 11.65 9.95 16.57
CA GLU A 123 12.12 9.35 17.83
C GLU A 123 11.30 8.14 18.27
N THR A 124 10.06 8.00 17.78
CA THR A 124 9.18 6.87 18.14
C THR A 124 9.53 5.60 17.39
N ILE A 125 10.11 5.72 16.18
CA ILE A 125 10.43 4.60 15.30
C ILE A 125 11.47 3.63 15.92
N PRO A 126 12.60 4.10 16.50
CA PRO A 126 13.56 3.19 17.14
C PRO A 126 12.94 2.35 18.26
N LYS A 127 12.10 2.96 19.11
CA LYS A 127 11.42 2.25 20.21
C LYS A 127 10.50 1.16 19.67
N PHE A 128 9.70 1.49 18.66
CA PHE A 128 8.84 0.53 17.96
C PHE A 128 9.65 -0.64 17.39
N VAL A 129 10.77 -0.37 16.71
CA VAL A 129 11.61 -1.42 16.11
C VAL A 129 12.24 -2.31 17.18
N GLN A 130 12.77 -1.74 18.27
CA GLN A 130 13.35 -2.50 19.38
C GLN A 130 12.33 -3.44 20.02
N GLU A 131 11.08 -2.98 20.20
CA GLU A 131 10.00 -3.84 20.68
C GLU A 131 9.73 -4.99 19.71
N LEU A 132 9.75 -4.74 18.40
CA LEU A 132 9.52 -5.78 17.41
C LEU A 132 10.67 -6.80 17.38
N GLU A 133 11.92 -6.35 17.40
CA GLU A 133 13.11 -7.23 17.42
C GLU A 133 13.15 -8.12 18.66
N LYS A 134 12.67 -7.62 19.79
CA LYS A 134 12.58 -8.40 21.04
C LYS A 134 11.49 -9.49 20.98
N ASN A 135 10.37 -9.21 20.32
CA ASN A 135 9.16 -10.05 20.41
C ASN A 135 8.92 -10.95 19.19
N TYR A 136 9.56 -10.66 18.05
CA TYR A 136 9.29 -11.36 16.80
C TYR A 136 10.58 -11.82 16.10
N PRO A 137 10.62 -13.06 15.60
CA PRO A 137 11.79 -13.59 14.91
C PRO A 137 12.01 -13.04 13.49
N TYR A 138 10.96 -12.45 12.89
CA TYR A 138 10.97 -11.91 11.53
C TYR A 138 9.75 -11.00 11.30
N VAL A 139 9.81 -10.21 10.24
CA VAL A 139 8.65 -9.55 9.63
C VAL A 139 8.54 -10.06 8.20
N SER A 140 7.37 -10.61 7.85
CA SER A 140 7.10 -11.12 6.51
C SER A 140 6.64 -10.02 5.56
N HIS A 141 5.84 -9.08 6.08
CA HIS A 141 5.25 -8.01 5.28
C HIS A 141 5.24 -6.72 6.07
N LEU A 142 5.59 -5.62 5.42
CA LEU A 142 5.43 -4.25 5.93
C LEU A 142 4.54 -3.48 4.96
N ILE A 143 3.39 -3.02 5.43
CA ILE A 143 2.44 -2.24 4.65
C ILE A 143 2.52 -0.79 5.13
N CYS A 144 3.20 0.02 4.32
CA CYS A 144 3.37 1.46 4.50
C CYS A 144 2.10 2.19 4.03
N ASN A 145 1.07 2.18 4.88
CA ASN A 145 -0.25 2.74 4.59
C ASN A 145 -0.52 4.09 5.26
N ALA A 146 0.03 4.33 6.46
CA ALA A 146 -0.17 5.58 7.18
C ALA A 146 0.17 6.79 6.32
N GLY A 147 -0.62 7.85 6.43
CA GLY A 147 -0.31 9.08 5.73
C GLY A 147 -1.31 10.17 6.06
N ILE A 148 -0.91 11.39 5.74
CA ILE A 148 -1.71 12.60 5.92
C ILE A 148 -1.91 13.26 4.55
N ALA A 149 -3.09 13.84 4.38
CA ALA A 149 -3.36 14.81 3.32
C ALA A 149 -3.69 16.14 4.00
N PRO A 150 -2.95 17.22 3.72
CA PRO A 150 -3.11 18.50 4.39
C PRO A 150 -4.23 19.34 3.75
N PHE A 151 -5.37 18.73 3.42
CA PHE A 151 -6.48 19.45 2.78
C PHE A 151 -7.10 20.45 3.76
N THR A 152 -7.22 21.71 3.34
CA THR A 152 -7.72 22.81 4.18
C THR A 152 -9.06 23.37 3.71
N ALA A 153 -9.32 23.37 2.40
CA ALA A 153 -10.55 23.91 1.84
C ALA A 153 -10.84 23.36 0.43
N ILE A 154 -12.07 23.60 -0.05
CA ILE A 154 -12.43 23.42 -1.46
C ILE A 154 -12.36 24.78 -2.18
N ASP A 155 -11.67 24.79 -3.32
CA ASP A 155 -11.74 25.86 -4.30
C ASP A 155 -13.02 25.71 -5.14
N TRP A 156 -14.09 26.37 -4.70
CA TRP A 156 -15.42 26.22 -5.32
C TRP A 156 -15.47 26.59 -6.80
N PRO A 157 -14.83 27.69 -7.29
CA PRO A 157 -14.76 27.96 -8.72
C PRO A 157 -14.11 26.82 -9.51
N SER A 158 -12.98 26.30 -9.04
CA SER A 158 -12.28 25.18 -9.68
C SER A 158 -13.10 23.89 -9.63
N CYS A 159 -13.80 23.66 -8.52
CA CYS A 159 -14.70 22.52 -8.34
C CYS A 159 -15.84 22.55 -9.36
N ILE A 160 -16.57 23.66 -9.45
CA ILE A 160 -17.68 23.84 -10.40
C ILE A 160 -17.16 23.70 -11.84
N HIS A 161 -16.03 24.35 -12.16
CA HIS A 161 -15.43 24.25 -13.48
C HIS A 161 -15.04 22.80 -13.84
N GLN A 162 -14.40 22.07 -12.92
CA GLN A 162 -14.01 20.68 -13.17
C GLN A 162 -15.24 19.76 -13.28
N LEU A 163 -16.27 19.97 -12.46
CA LEU A 163 -17.53 19.21 -12.55
C LEU A 163 -18.25 19.42 -13.90
N LEU A 164 -18.21 20.64 -14.44
CA LEU A 164 -18.83 20.95 -15.73
C LEU A 164 -18.00 20.45 -16.93
N THR A 165 -16.68 20.46 -16.83
CA THR A 165 -15.79 20.13 -17.96
C THR A 165 -15.34 18.66 -17.99
N ASN A 166 -15.15 18.04 -16.83
CA ASN A 166 -14.76 16.65 -16.69
C ASN A 166 -15.29 16.06 -15.35
N PRO A 167 -16.59 15.76 -15.29
CA PRO A 167 -17.26 15.32 -14.04
C PRO A 167 -16.64 14.06 -13.46
N LEU A 168 -16.23 13.10 -14.30
CA LEU A 168 -15.61 11.87 -13.80
C LEU A 168 -14.23 12.14 -13.17
N ALA A 169 -13.41 13.00 -13.78
CA ALA A 169 -12.14 13.40 -13.18
C ALA A 169 -12.35 14.21 -11.89
N ALA A 170 -13.39 15.04 -11.81
CA ALA A 170 -13.72 15.79 -10.59
C ALA A 170 -14.02 14.87 -9.39
N LEU A 171 -14.49 13.64 -9.64
CA LEU A 171 -14.79 12.64 -8.62
C LEU A 171 -13.63 11.67 -8.36
N THR A 172 -12.74 11.51 -9.35
CA THR A 172 -11.64 10.53 -9.31
C THR A 172 -10.32 11.16 -8.86
N THR A 173 -9.96 12.30 -9.45
CA THR A 173 -8.71 13.06 -9.22
C THR A 173 -9.05 14.55 -9.09
N PRO A 174 -9.68 14.94 -7.97
CA PRO A 174 -10.15 16.30 -7.75
C PRO A 174 -8.97 17.29 -7.71
N ARG A 175 -9.00 18.33 -8.54
CA ARG A 175 -7.95 19.37 -8.61
C ARG A 175 -8.32 20.65 -7.85
N TYR A 176 -9.39 20.58 -7.05
CA TYR A 176 -9.98 21.71 -6.34
C TYR A 176 -9.77 21.67 -4.83
N TYR A 177 -9.02 20.70 -4.29
CA TYR A 177 -8.62 20.75 -2.90
C TYR A 177 -7.46 21.71 -2.70
N ARG A 178 -7.62 22.67 -1.80
CA ARG A 178 -6.53 23.50 -1.29
C ARG A 178 -5.80 22.72 -0.21
N GLN A 179 -4.48 22.82 -0.22
CA GLN A 179 -3.59 22.15 0.73
C GLN A 179 -2.82 23.19 1.55
N SER A 180 -2.60 22.93 2.85
CA SER A 180 -1.51 23.61 3.55
C SER A 180 -0.17 23.06 3.05
N TRP A 181 0.82 23.93 2.99
CA TRP A 181 2.17 23.64 2.50
C TRP A 181 3.19 24.48 3.28
N GLY A 182 4.47 24.11 3.26
CA GLY A 182 5.51 24.75 4.06
C GLY A 182 5.53 24.37 5.54
N GLU A 183 4.61 23.51 5.98
CA GLU A 183 4.61 22.98 7.34
C GLU A 183 5.83 22.09 7.58
N VAL A 184 6.46 22.26 8.74
CA VAL A 184 7.57 21.42 9.20
C VAL A 184 7.15 20.61 10.42
N SER A 185 7.63 19.37 10.50
CA SER A 185 7.46 18.52 11.67
C SER A 185 8.28 19.02 12.85
N GLN A 186 8.06 18.42 14.02
CA GLN A 186 8.91 18.65 15.20
C GLN A 186 10.38 18.23 14.97
N ASP A 187 10.64 17.38 13.99
CA ASP A 187 11.99 16.95 13.61
C ASP A 187 12.65 17.91 12.58
N GLY A 188 11.96 18.97 12.14
CA GLY A 188 12.50 19.99 11.22
C GLY A 188 12.38 19.67 9.73
N TYR A 189 11.71 18.57 9.37
CA TYR A 189 11.50 18.14 7.98
C TYR A 189 10.12 18.56 7.47
N GLY A 190 9.90 18.58 6.15
CA GLY A 190 8.57 18.87 5.61
C GLY A 190 7.54 17.90 6.19
N TYR A 191 6.46 18.42 6.78
CA TYR A 191 5.58 17.63 7.65
C TYR A 191 4.89 16.48 6.91
N VAL A 192 4.30 16.76 5.75
CA VAL A 192 3.65 15.77 4.88
C VAL A 192 4.65 14.78 4.33
N TRP A 193 5.81 15.28 3.89
CA TRP A 193 6.90 14.45 3.40
C TRP A 193 7.39 13.46 4.45
N GLN A 194 7.63 13.92 5.68
CA GLN A 194 8.06 13.04 6.76
C GLN A 194 7.01 11.97 7.06
N CYS A 195 5.74 12.35 7.20
CA CYS A 195 4.68 11.42 7.54
C CYS A 195 4.45 10.36 6.44
N ASN A 196 4.48 10.76 5.17
CA ASN A 196 4.11 9.90 4.06
C ASN A 196 5.30 9.11 3.49
N VAL A 197 6.50 9.70 3.52
CA VAL A 197 7.70 9.21 2.83
C VAL A 197 8.78 8.80 3.83
N PHE A 198 9.39 9.77 4.52
CA PHE A 198 10.63 9.51 5.25
C PHE A 198 10.46 8.67 6.52
N GLY A 199 9.33 8.80 7.22
CA GLY A 199 9.00 7.95 8.36
C GLY A 199 8.86 6.48 7.95
N HIS A 200 8.25 6.22 6.78
CA HIS A 200 8.18 4.87 6.22
C HIS A 200 9.54 4.37 5.74
N TYR A 201 10.34 5.22 5.08
CA TYR A 201 11.70 4.87 4.70
C TYR A 201 12.54 4.45 5.93
N THR A 202 12.49 5.25 6.99
CA THR A 202 13.17 4.96 8.26
C THR A 202 12.69 3.65 8.88
N LEU A 203 11.38 3.36 8.85
CA LEU A 203 10.83 2.07 9.28
C LEU A 203 11.39 0.90 8.46
N VAL A 204 11.41 1.01 7.13
CA VAL A 204 11.94 -0.02 6.24
C VAL A 204 13.41 -0.30 6.54
N ARG A 205 14.23 0.76 6.67
CA ARG A 205 15.66 0.64 6.95
C ARG A 205 15.92 -0.01 8.31
N ARG A 206 15.19 0.38 9.35
CA ARG A 206 15.37 -0.18 10.69
C ARG A 206 14.80 -1.59 10.85
N LEU A 207 13.70 -1.92 10.18
CA LEU A 207 13.13 -3.28 10.17
C LEU A 207 13.85 -4.22 9.21
N TYR A 208 14.90 -3.76 8.50
CA TYR A 208 15.55 -4.55 7.46
C TYR A 208 16.08 -5.88 8.00
N SER A 209 16.63 -5.92 9.22
CA SER A 209 17.10 -7.14 9.92
C SER A 209 15.97 -8.19 10.07
N LEU A 210 14.77 -7.75 10.44
CA LEU A 210 13.60 -8.62 10.59
C LEU A 210 13.00 -9.02 9.24
N LEU A 211 13.02 -8.10 8.26
CA LEU A 211 12.54 -8.35 6.91
C LEU A 211 13.45 -9.34 6.17
N SER A 212 14.77 -9.28 6.33
CA SER A 212 15.73 -10.18 5.71
C SER A 212 16.03 -11.45 6.53
N SER A 213 15.42 -11.60 7.70
CA SER A 213 15.60 -12.77 8.58
C SER A 213 15.26 -14.09 7.87
N SER A 214 16.22 -15.02 7.82
CA SER A 214 16.06 -16.36 7.23
C SER A 214 15.07 -17.26 7.99
N LYS A 215 14.64 -16.85 9.19
CA LYS A 215 13.60 -17.54 9.98
C LYS A 215 12.23 -17.53 9.29
N TYR A 216 12.03 -16.64 8.32
CA TYR A 216 10.92 -16.69 7.38
C TYR A 216 11.46 -17.07 6.00
N GLY A 217 11.12 -18.27 5.53
CA GLY A 217 11.73 -18.88 4.34
C GLY A 217 11.31 -18.30 2.99
N HIS A 218 10.44 -17.29 2.95
CA HIS A 218 9.96 -16.67 1.72
C HIS A 218 10.39 -15.22 1.62
N HIS A 219 10.41 -14.66 0.40
CA HIS A 219 10.68 -13.24 0.22
C HIS A 219 9.70 -12.37 1.01
N SER A 220 10.25 -11.44 1.78
CA SER A 220 9.44 -10.46 2.50
C SER A 220 8.99 -9.36 1.55
N ARG A 221 7.85 -8.72 1.84
CA ARG A 221 7.28 -7.68 0.95
C ARG A 221 7.06 -6.39 1.71
N VAL A 222 7.44 -5.28 1.09
CA VAL A 222 7.09 -3.94 1.52
C VAL A 222 6.12 -3.36 0.51
N ILE A 223 4.92 -2.99 0.95
CA ILE A 223 3.88 -2.44 0.08
C ILE A 223 3.68 -0.98 0.45
N TRP A 224 3.92 -0.11 -0.53
CA TRP A 224 3.86 1.32 -0.40
C TRP A 224 2.53 1.86 -0.92
N THR A 225 1.79 2.56 -0.07
CA THR A 225 0.46 3.08 -0.42
C THR A 225 0.56 4.44 -1.09
N SER A 226 0.37 4.44 -2.40
CA SER A 226 0.26 5.63 -3.26
C SER A 226 -1.20 6.09 -3.42
N SER A 227 -1.47 6.94 -4.41
CA SER A 227 -2.75 7.57 -4.72
C SER A 227 -2.98 7.64 -6.24
N LEU A 228 -4.24 7.85 -6.62
CA LEU A 228 -4.61 8.32 -7.96
C LEU A 228 -4.15 9.76 -8.22
N GLU A 229 -3.93 10.53 -7.16
CA GLU A 229 -3.44 11.91 -7.20
C GLU A 229 -1.90 12.02 -7.17
N SER A 230 -1.20 10.88 -7.23
CA SER A 230 0.26 10.86 -7.37
C SER A 230 0.65 11.58 -8.66
N LYS A 231 1.48 12.61 -8.55
CA LYS A 231 2.03 13.36 -9.69
C LYS A 231 3.31 14.08 -9.31
N LYS A 232 4.19 14.30 -10.28
CA LYS A 232 5.40 15.12 -10.08
C LYS A 232 5.05 16.61 -10.07
N SER A 233 4.81 17.16 -8.88
CA SER A 233 4.44 18.57 -8.67
C SER A 233 5.41 19.36 -7.79
N TYR A 234 6.65 18.87 -7.64
CA TYR A 234 7.73 19.51 -6.87
C TYR A 234 8.99 19.69 -7.73
N ASP A 235 9.86 20.63 -7.32
CA ASP A 235 11.21 20.77 -7.85
C ASP A 235 12.14 19.76 -7.16
N ALA A 236 13.05 19.11 -7.88
CA ALA A 236 13.95 18.11 -7.31
C ALA A 236 14.80 18.64 -6.13
N LYS A 237 15.07 19.96 -6.07
CA LYS A 237 15.75 20.61 -4.93
C LYS A 237 14.86 20.67 -3.69
N ASP A 238 13.55 20.75 -3.86
CA ASP A 238 12.55 20.67 -2.79
C ASP A 238 12.14 19.21 -2.50
N TRP A 239 13.12 18.31 -2.39
CA TRP A 239 12.84 16.89 -2.17
C TRP A 239 12.16 16.60 -0.81
N GLN A 240 12.20 17.54 0.14
CA GLN A 240 11.46 17.47 1.40
C GLN A 240 10.04 18.08 1.33
N LEU A 241 9.61 18.56 0.16
CA LEU A 241 8.27 19.07 -0.12
C LEU A 241 7.84 20.24 0.80
N LYS A 242 8.76 21.16 1.06
CA LYS A 242 8.56 22.37 1.87
C LYS A 242 8.01 23.52 1.03
N GLU A 243 8.26 23.55 -0.27
CA GLU A 243 7.92 24.69 -1.15
C GLU A 243 6.76 24.38 -2.10
N THR A 244 6.54 23.11 -2.45
CA THR A 244 5.43 22.72 -3.32
C THR A 244 4.06 23.04 -2.71
N ARG A 245 3.13 23.51 -3.56
CA ARG A 245 1.71 23.73 -3.19
C ARG A 245 0.86 22.46 -3.27
N ASP A 246 1.46 21.34 -3.65
CA ASP A 246 0.83 20.03 -3.67
C ASP A 246 1.70 18.98 -2.94
N PRO A 247 1.92 19.16 -1.63
CA PRO A 247 2.75 18.25 -0.86
C PRO A 247 2.16 16.83 -0.79
N TYR A 248 0.82 16.66 -0.83
CA TYR A 248 0.22 15.32 -0.85
C TYR A 248 0.53 14.57 -2.14
N GLY A 249 0.17 15.11 -3.31
CA GLY A 249 0.41 14.48 -4.60
C GLY A 249 1.89 14.20 -4.84
N SER A 250 2.75 15.18 -4.52
CA SER A 250 4.21 15.02 -4.58
C SER A 250 4.73 13.93 -3.65
N SER A 251 4.23 13.83 -2.41
CA SER A 251 4.68 12.79 -1.47
C SER A 251 4.31 11.39 -1.94
N LYS A 252 3.13 11.22 -2.56
CA LYS A 252 2.69 9.93 -3.12
C LYS A 252 3.49 9.55 -4.35
N TYR A 253 3.91 10.54 -5.14
CA TYR A 253 4.84 10.33 -6.24
C TYR A 253 6.24 9.91 -5.77
N GLN A 254 6.78 10.58 -4.76
CA GLN A 254 8.05 10.17 -4.16
C GLN A 254 8.00 8.77 -3.54
N THR A 255 6.86 8.38 -2.96
CA THR A 255 6.62 7.00 -2.50
C THR A 255 6.72 5.98 -3.66
N GLU A 256 6.19 6.30 -4.84
CA GLU A 256 6.32 5.45 -6.04
C GLU A 256 7.77 5.28 -6.46
N LEU A 257 8.52 6.39 -6.54
CA LEU A 257 9.94 6.38 -6.92
C LEU A 257 10.80 5.59 -5.93
N ILE A 258 10.61 5.80 -4.63
CA ILE A 258 11.35 5.06 -3.58
C ILE A 258 11.03 3.57 -3.65
N SER A 259 9.75 3.20 -3.81
CA SER A 259 9.40 1.78 -3.96
C SER A 259 10.07 1.15 -5.16
N LEU A 260 10.08 1.84 -6.30
CA LEU A 260 10.67 1.35 -7.54
C LEU A 260 12.18 1.11 -7.38
N GLU A 261 12.90 2.10 -6.89
CA GLU A 261 14.35 2.03 -6.73
C GLU A 261 14.77 1.01 -5.67
N LEU A 262 14.03 0.91 -4.56
CA LEU A 262 14.30 -0.12 -3.55
C LEU A 262 14.05 -1.54 -4.08
N ASP A 263 13.02 -1.76 -4.91
CA ASP A 263 12.82 -3.08 -5.56
C ASP A 263 13.96 -3.37 -6.55
N ARG A 264 14.41 -2.36 -7.30
CA ARG A 264 15.55 -2.46 -8.23
C ARG A 264 16.81 -2.92 -7.49
N ARG A 265 17.17 -2.24 -6.39
CA ARG A 265 18.31 -2.62 -5.53
C ARG A 265 18.13 -4.03 -4.96
N ALA A 266 16.92 -4.36 -4.48
CA ALA A 266 16.62 -5.68 -3.92
C ALA A 266 16.70 -6.81 -4.96
N LEU A 267 16.51 -6.52 -6.24
CA LEU A 267 16.65 -7.49 -7.36
C LEU A 267 18.09 -7.59 -7.88
N HIS A 268 18.88 -6.52 -7.77
CA HIS A 268 20.30 -6.52 -8.18
C HIS A 268 21.24 -7.13 -7.15
N ASP A 269 20.79 -7.35 -5.92
CA ASP A 269 21.58 -8.06 -4.90
C ASP A 269 21.70 -9.55 -5.26
N ILE A 270 22.75 -9.94 -5.97
CA ILE A 270 22.94 -11.33 -6.48
C ILE A 270 23.19 -12.31 -5.32
N ASP A 271 23.77 -11.83 -4.22
CA ASP A 271 24.18 -12.66 -3.09
C ASP A 271 23.05 -12.88 -2.07
N ALA A 272 21.96 -12.11 -2.16
CA ALA A 272 20.80 -12.25 -1.28
C ALA A 272 20.02 -13.55 -1.54
N SER A 273 20.20 -14.53 -0.65
CA SER A 273 19.35 -15.74 -0.57
C SER A 273 17.89 -15.41 -0.22
N LYS A 274 17.65 -14.30 0.49
CA LYS A 274 16.32 -13.76 0.79
C LYS A 274 16.24 -12.28 0.44
N ARG A 275 15.35 -11.95 -0.50
CA ARG A 275 15.05 -10.57 -0.92
C ARG A 275 13.90 -9.96 -0.12
N VAL A 276 13.97 -8.63 0.03
CA VAL A 276 12.88 -7.78 0.51
C VAL A 276 12.33 -7.06 -0.72
N ARG A 277 11.19 -7.51 -1.24
CA ARG A 277 10.58 -6.98 -2.47
C ARG A 277 9.72 -5.75 -2.16
N HIS A 278 9.72 -4.76 -3.03
CA HIS A 278 8.97 -3.52 -2.85
C HIS A 278 7.92 -3.33 -3.96
N PHE A 279 6.70 -2.99 -3.57
CA PHE A 279 5.59 -2.79 -4.51
C PHE A 279 4.78 -1.55 -4.17
N THR A 280 4.24 -0.90 -5.20
CA THR A 280 3.36 0.27 -5.03
C THR A 280 1.92 -0.11 -5.32
N ALA A 281 1.00 0.27 -4.43
CA ALA A 281 -0.44 0.12 -4.65
C ALA A 281 -1.21 1.39 -4.27
N HIS A 282 -2.37 1.61 -4.88
CA HIS A 282 -3.31 2.66 -4.45
C HIS A 282 -4.71 2.09 -4.20
N PRO A 283 -5.47 2.69 -3.26
CA PRO A 283 -6.79 2.20 -2.88
C PRO A 283 -7.93 2.66 -3.79
N GLY A 284 -7.63 3.50 -4.77
CA GLY A 284 -8.66 4.17 -5.56
C GLY A 284 -9.43 5.18 -4.71
N VAL A 285 -10.66 5.50 -5.11
CA VAL A 285 -11.55 6.38 -4.36
C VAL A 285 -12.29 5.56 -3.30
N THR A 286 -11.85 5.68 -2.05
CA THR A 286 -12.52 5.12 -0.87
C THR A 286 -13.18 6.20 -0.05
N HIS A 287 -14.34 5.90 0.51
CA HIS A 287 -15.02 6.78 1.44
C HIS A 287 -14.37 6.68 2.83
N THR A 288 -13.57 7.69 3.16
CA THR A 288 -12.86 7.80 4.44
C THR A 288 -13.24 9.10 5.12
N ASN A 289 -12.76 9.30 6.35
CA ASN A 289 -13.02 10.51 7.12
C ASN A 289 -12.15 11.71 6.70
N ILE A 290 -11.37 11.60 5.61
CA ILE A 290 -10.34 12.58 5.23
C ILE A 290 -10.92 13.94 4.81
N ASP A 291 -12.15 13.96 4.31
CA ASP A 291 -12.84 15.15 3.78
C ASP A 291 -13.98 15.64 4.69
N LEU A 292 -14.24 14.99 5.83
CA LEU A 292 -15.32 15.35 6.75
C LEU A 292 -15.26 16.80 7.24
N ASN A 293 -14.04 17.36 7.35
CA ASN A 293 -13.84 18.73 7.80
C ASN A 293 -13.90 19.76 6.66
N LEU A 294 -14.02 19.32 5.40
CA LEU A 294 -13.98 20.21 4.22
C LEU A 294 -15.37 20.56 3.71
N ILE A 295 -16.38 19.73 4.00
CA ILE A 295 -17.72 19.83 3.44
C ILE A 295 -18.79 19.66 4.52
N SER A 296 -19.97 20.25 4.29
CA SER A 296 -21.11 20.07 5.18
C SER A 296 -21.59 18.62 5.18
N PRO A 297 -22.29 18.15 6.24
CA PRO A 297 -22.82 16.78 6.28
C PRO A 297 -23.69 16.43 5.07
N LEU A 298 -24.51 17.36 4.58
CA LEU A 298 -25.33 17.17 3.39
C LEU A 298 -24.48 16.89 2.14
N LEU A 299 -23.44 17.69 1.93
CA LEU A 299 -22.52 17.50 0.79
C LEU A 299 -21.70 16.22 0.91
N HIS A 300 -21.39 15.78 2.13
CA HIS A 300 -20.73 14.51 2.37
C HIS A 300 -21.61 13.32 1.95
N TYR A 301 -22.90 13.33 2.29
CA TYR A 301 -23.85 12.32 1.82
C TYR A 301 -24.03 12.36 0.29
N LEU A 302 -24.17 13.56 -0.29
CA LEU A 302 -24.32 13.72 -1.73
C LEU A 302 -23.08 13.22 -2.48
N LYS A 303 -21.87 13.57 -2.02
CA LYS A 303 -20.61 13.07 -2.57
C LYS A 303 -20.56 11.54 -2.56
N HIS A 304 -20.95 10.93 -1.43
CA HIS A 304 -20.98 9.48 -1.32
C HIS A 304 -21.92 8.86 -2.37
N PHE A 305 -23.13 9.40 -2.54
CA PHE A 305 -24.06 8.95 -3.57
C PHE A 305 -23.49 9.12 -4.99
N VAL A 306 -22.87 10.27 -5.28
CA VAL A 306 -22.28 10.57 -6.58
C VAL A 306 -21.11 9.63 -6.91
N PHE A 307 -20.36 9.14 -5.92
CA PHE A 307 -19.37 8.09 -6.15
C PHE A 307 -20.00 6.78 -6.65
N TYR A 308 -21.17 6.39 -6.14
CA TYR A 308 -21.89 5.22 -6.67
C TYR A 308 -22.36 5.46 -8.11
N LEU A 309 -22.83 6.68 -8.43
CA LEU A 309 -23.15 7.04 -9.82
C LEU A 309 -21.93 6.91 -10.73
N ALA A 310 -20.77 7.43 -10.32
CA ALA A 310 -19.52 7.33 -11.07
C ALA A 310 -19.13 5.87 -11.34
N ARG A 311 -19.31 4.98 -10.36
CA ARG A 311 -19.10 3.54 -10.54
C ARG A 311 -20.10 2.93 -11.51
N TRP A 312 -21.39 3.25 -11.40
CA TRP A 312 -22.42 2.70 -12.29
C TRP A 312 -22.26 3.10 -13.75
N ILE A 313 -21.72 4.30 -14.02
CA ILE A 313 -21.36 4.73 -15.38
C ILE A 313 -19.99 4.18 -15.85
N GLY A 314 -19.43 3.22 -15.12
CA GLY A 314 -18.27 2.43 -15.56
C GLY A 314 -16.92 2.86 -15.01
N SER A 315 -16.86 3.74 -14.00
CA SER A 315 -15.56 4.09 -13.39
C SER A 315 -14.99 2.92 -12.57
N PRO A 316 -13.80 2.40 -12.93
CA PRO A 316 -13.18 1.34 -12.14
C PRO A 316 -12.57 1.86 -10.83
N ASN A 317 -12.31 3.16 -10.75
CA ASN A 317 -11.54 3.79 -9.68
C ASN A 317 -12.36 4.09 -8.41
N HIS A 318 -13.61 3.63 -8.32
CA HIS A 318 -14.50 3.87 -7.19
C HIS A 318 -14.85 2.62 -6.37
N PRO A 319 -13.87 1.97 -5.70
CA PRO A 319 -14.15 0.92 -4.73
C PRO A 319 -15.13 1.34 -3.64
N ILE A 320 -14.99 2.59 -3.16
CA ILE A 320 -15.81 3.27 -2.15
C ILE A 320 -15.72 2.64 -0.75
N ALA A 321 -15.94 1.34 -0.63
CA ALA A 321 -15.83 0.62 0.62
C ALA A 321 -14.35 0.32 0.95
N LEU A 322 -13.99 0.34 2.24
CA LEU A 322 -12.60 0.29 2.71
C LEU A 322 -11.93 -1.04 2.36
N GLU A 323 -12.66 -2.14 2.53
CA GLU A 323 -12.23 -3.49 2.16
C GLU A 323 -12.07 -3.63 0.63
N LYS A 324 -12.87 -2.93 -0.18
CA LYS A 324 -12.69 -2.94 -1.63
C LYS A 324 -11.47 -2.14 -2.05
N GLY A 325 -11.21 -1.01 -1.40
CA GLY A 325 -9.98 -0.24 -1.59
C GLY A 325 -8.71 -0.96 -1.13
N ALA A 326 -8.84 -1.98 -0.28
CA ALA A 326 -7.71 -2.79 0.16
C ALA A 326 -7.29 -3.89 -0.83
N VAL A 327 -8.06 -4.15 -1.90
CA VAL A 327 -7.83 -5.33 -2.77
C VAL A 327 -6.43 -5.36 -3.37
N SER A 328 -5.91 -4.23 -3.87
CA SER A 328 -4.58 -4.18 -4.49
C SER A 328 -3.46 -4.50 -3.50
N VAL A 329 -3.54 -3.96 -2.28
CA VAL A 329 -2.57 -4.20 -1.21
C VAL A 329 -2.63 -5.64 -0.71
N VAL A 330 -3.85 -6.17 -0.46
CA VAL A 330 -4.00 -7.55 0.03
C VAL A 330 -3.56 -8.53 -1.04
N TRP A 331 -3.94 -8.31 -2.30
CA TRP A 331 -3.53 -9.14 -3.41
C TRP A 331 -2.00 -9.20 -3.54
N LEU A 332 -1.32 -8.05 -3.52
CA LEU A 332 0.15 -7.99 -3.51
C LEU A 332 0.78 -8.64 -2.29
N SER A 333 0.05 -8.77 -1.18
CA SER A 333 0.55 -9.45 0.02
C SER A 333 0.53 -10.98 -0.15
N ILE A 334 -0.44 -11.54 -0.90
CA ILE A 334 -0.70 -12.99 -0.89
C ILE A 334 -0.48 -13.69 -2.24
N ILE A 335 -0.40 -12.95 -3.36
CA ILE A 335 -0.18 -13.54 -4.69
C ILE A 335 1.24 -14.11 -4.82
N SER A 336 1.49 -15.19 -5.56
CA SER A 336 2.88 -15.62 -5.80
C SER A 336 3.62 -14.63 -6.71
N LEU A 337 4.94 -14.49 -6.55
CA LEU A 337 5.73 -13.58 -7.38
C LEU A 337 5.82 -14.04 -8.84
N SER A 338 5.75 -15.36 -9.10
CA SER A 338 5.63 -15.92 -10.44
C SER A 338 4.32 -15.50 -11.11
N THR A 339 3.21 -15.59 -10.39
CA THR A 339 1.89 -15.19 -10.88
C THR A 339 1.83 -13.67 -11.13
N LEU A 340 2.43 -12.89 -10.23
CA LEU A 340 2.58 -11.44 -10.40
C LEU A 340 3.34 -11.10 -11.70
N THR A 341 4.42 -11.82 -11.98
CA THR A 341 5.21 -11.63 -13.21
C THR A 341 4.38 -11.88 -14.46
N VAL A 342 3.60 -12.97 -14.50
CA VAL A 342 2.70 -13.29 -15.61
C VAL A 342 1.60 -12.24 -15.76
N PHE A 343 1.00 -11.81 -14.65
CA PHE A 343 -0.04 -10.78 -14.63
C PHE A 343 0.45 -9.43 -15.16
N CYS A 344 1.67 -9.02 -14.80
CA CYS A 344 2.29 -7.81 -15.34
C CYS A 344 2.54 -7.93 -16.85
N ALA A 345 3.03 -9.09 -17.32
CA ALA A 345 3.28 -9.32 -18.74
C ALA A 345 1.99 -9.28 -19.58
N SER A 346 0.88 -9.81 -19.08
CA SER A 346 -0.39 -9.84 -19.79
C SER A 346 -1.05 -8.46 -19.93
N ASN A 347 -0.96 -7.64 -18.87
CA ASN A 347 -1.53 -6.29 -18.86
C ASN A 347 -0.75 -5.25 -19.68
N GLN A 348 0.43 -5.60 -20.18
CA GLN A 348 1.28 -4.67 -20.93
C GLN A 348 1.21 -4.76 -22.44
N GLY A 349 0.49 -5.75 -22.98
CA GLY A 349 0.29 -5.89 -24.42
C GLY A 349 1.57 -5.65 -25.22
N PHE A 350 2.63 -6.41 -24.98
CA PHE A 350 3.85 -6.48 -25.81
C PHE A 350 4.25 -5.18 -26.53
N LYS A 351 4.35 -4.04 -25.84
CA LYS A 351 5.03 -2.84 -26.38
C LYS A 351 6.55 -2.99 -26.25
N SER A 352 7.10 -4.07 -26.80
CA SER A 352 8.53 -4.16 -27.12
C SER A 352 8.78 -3.43 -28.45
N ASN A 353 8.61 -2.10 -28.46
CA ASN A 353 9.22 -1.26 -29.48
C ASN A 353 10.45 -0.58 -28.86
N SER A 354 11.48 -1.37 -28.61
CA SER A 354 12.84 -0.87 -28.42
C SER A 354 13.79 -1.86 -29.07
N SER A 355 13.97 -1.67 -30.37
CA SER A 355 15.20 -2.02 -31.07
C SER A 355 16.34 -1.20 -30.46
N SER A 356 16.90 -1.66 -29.35
CA SER A 356 18.19 -1.21 -28.85
C SER A 356 19.01 -2.43 -28.49
N ASN A 357 20.01 -2.69 -29.35
CA ASN A 357 21.03 -3.69 -29.14
C ASN A 357 21.62 -3.57 -27.72
N GLY A 358 21.51 -4.66 -26.95
CA GLY A 358 22.40 -4.98 -25.85
C GLY A 358 22.45 -3.99 -24.69
N HIS A 359 21.43 -3.99 -23.83
CA HIS A 359 21.50 -3.90 -22.36
C HIS A 359 20.13 -4.36 -21.81
N GLY A 360 20.11 -4.99 -20.63
CA GLY A 360 19.01 -5.85 -20.15
C GLY A 360 17.59 -5.31 -20.31
N SER A 361 16.63 -6.21 -20.53
CA SER A 361 15.19 -5.92 -20.60
C SER A 361 14.76 -4.98 -19.47
N VAL A 362 14.39 -3.76 -19.83
CA VAL A 362 13.99 -2.72 -18.89
C VAL A 362 12.64 -3.12 -18.30
N ARG A 363 12.58 -3.34 -16.98
CA ARG A 363 11.32 -3.66 -16.31
C ARG A 363 10.45 -2.41 -16.22
N PRO A 364 9.14 -2.54 -16.45
CA PRO A 364 8.19 -1.43 -16.38
C PRO A 364 8.00 -0.95 -14.94
N ALA A 365 7.95 0.36 -14.74
CA ALA A 365 7.65 0.98 -13.44
C ALA A 365 6.14 0.91 -13.17
N LEU A 366 5.69 -0.06 -12.36
CA LEU A 366 4.27 -0.36 -12.18
C LEU A 366 3.72 0.05 -10.82
N LYS A 367 2.45 0.46 -10.83
CA LYS A 367 1.60 0.68 -9.67
C LYS A 367 0.30 -0.09 -9.80
N PHE A 368 -0.09 -0.78 -8.73
CA PHE A 368 -1.29 -1.61 -8.67
C PHE A 368 -2.50 -0.84 -8.14
N ALA A 369 -3.64 -0.99 -8.79
CA ALA A 369 -4.84 -0.22 -8.55
C ALA A 369 -5.92 -1.07 -7.88
N ALA A 370 -6.48 -0.62 -6.77
CA ALA A 370 -7.75 -1.18 -6.30
C ALA A 370 -8.87 -0.67 -7.20
N GLN A 371 -9.53 -1.59 -7.90
CA GLN A 371 -10.59 -1.27 -8.84
C GLN A 371 -11.85 -2.05 -8.52
N THR A 372 -12.98 -1.60 -9.07
CA THR A 372 -14.23 -2.35 -9.07
C THR A 372 -14.91 -2.31 -10.42
N ASP A 373 -15.61 -3.38 -10.79
CA ASP A 373 -16.58 -3.29 -11.87
C ASP A 373 -17.80 -2.42 -11.48
N TRP A 374 -18.71 -2.19 -12.43
CA TRP A 374 -19.92 -1.39 -12.19
C TRP A 374 -20.85 -1.99 -11.13
N ARG A 375 -20.76 -3.31 -10.86
CA ARG A 375 -21.51 -4.01 -9.80
C ARG A 375 -20.82 -3.90 -8.44
N GLY A 376 -19.60 -3.37 -8.40
CA GLY A 376 -18.79 -3.24 -7.21
C GLY A 376 -17.97 -4.48 -6.86
N ASN A 377 -17.78 -5.43 -7.78
CA ASN A 377 -16.86 -6.55 -7.57
C ASN A 377 -15.42 -6.03 -7.69
N SER A 378 -14.59 -6.31 -6.68
CA SER A 378 -13.19 -5.86 -6.66
C SER A 378 -12.33 -6.59 -7.69
N CYS A 379 -11.39 -5.87 -8.27
CA CYS A 379 -10.30 -6.42 -9.06
C CYS A 379 -9.02 -5.58 -8.86
N VAL A 380 -7.89 -6.11 -9.31
CA VAL A 380 -6.62 -5.38 -9.32
C VAL A 380 -6.35 -4.90 -10.74
N GLY A 381 -6.15 -3.60 -10.89
CA GLY A 381 -5.65 -3.00 -12.12
C GLY A 381 -4.14 -2.75 -12.05
N VAL A 382 -3.53 -2.45 -13.18
CA VAL A 382 -2.13 -2.03 -13.28
C VAL A 382 -2.05 -0.72 -14.04
N THR A 383 -1.24 0.19 -13.56
CA THR A 383 -0.93 1.48 -14.20
C THR A 383 0.57 1.68 -14.18
N GLU A 384 1.10 2.33 -15.21
CA GLU A 384 2.50 2.76 -15.21
C GLU A 384 2.66 3.99 -14.31
N ILE A 385 3.75 4.04 -13.56
CA ILE A 385 4.15 5.20 -12.74
C ILE A 385 4.48 6.35 -13.69
N GLU A 386 4.02 7.56 -13.37
CA GLU A 386 4.30 8.75 -14.19
C GLU A 386 5.81 8.96 -14.37
N GLY A 387 6.24 9.13 -15.62
CA GLY A 387 7.65 9.27 -15.98
C GLY A 387 8.46 7.97 -15.99
N GLY A 388 7.92 6.87 -15.44
CA GLY A 388 8.49 5.53 -15.47
C GLY A 388 10.02 5.49 -15.32
N GLU A 389 10.69 4.84 -16.26
CA GLU A 389 12.16 4.74 -16.28
C GLU A 389 12.88 6.05 -16.63
N ALA A 390 12.19 7.02 -17.24
CA ALA A 390 12.77 8.34 -17.51
C ALA A 390 13.11 9.10 -16.21
N HIS A 391 12.53 8.69 -15.08
CA HIS A 391 12.83 9.25 -13.75
C HIS A 391 13.62 8.28 -12.85
N SER A 392 14.31 7.30 -13.44
CA SER A 392 15.17 6.34 -12.70
C SER A 392 16.29 7.04 -11.91
N GLU A 393 16.97 8.03 -12.50
CA GLU A 393 17.99 8.81 -11.79
C GLU A 393 17.40 9.61 -10.62
N GLU A 394 16.23 10.22 -10.80
CA GLU A 394 15.54 10.94 -9.71
C GLU A 394 15.13 9.98 -8.58
N ALA A 395 14.67 8.77 -8.90
CA ALA A 395 14.37 7.76 -7.91
C ALA A 395 15.61 7.36 -7.10
N LYS A 396 16.75 7.19 -7.77
CA LYS A 396 18.04 6.90 -7.15
C LYS A 396 18.49 8.04 -6.24
N GLU A 397 18.50 9.28 -6.74
CA GLU A 397 18.85 10.47 -5.95
C GLU A 397 17.96 10.62 -4.72
N LEU A 398 16.65 10.39 -4.86
CA LEU A 398 15.71 10.48 -3.75
C LEU A 398 15.98 9.41 -2.68
N VAL A 399 16.28 8.17 -3.08
CA VAL A 399 16.66 7.10 -2.12
C VAL A 399 18.00 7.42 -1.45
N ASP A 400 18.96 7.98 -2.18
CA ASP A 400 20.27 8.35 -1.64
C ASP A 400 20.17 9.54 -0.67
N HIS A 401 19.31 10.53 -0.95
CA HIS A 401 18.97 11.59 -0.01
C HIS A 401 18.33 11.03 1.27
N CYS A 402 17.39 10.09 1.14
CA CYS A 402 16.78 9.44 2.29
C CYS A 402 17.80 8.63 3.11
N GLU A 403 18.69 7.88 2.47
CA GLU A 403 19.72 7.10 3.16
C GLU A 403 20.72 8.01 3.88
N SER A 404 21.22 9.06 3.20
CA SER A 404 22.13 10.04 3.79
C SER A 404 21.51 10.71 5.01
N LEU A 405 20.25 11.16 4.89
CA LEU A 405 19.53 11.75 6.01
C LEU A 405 19.34 10.74 7.15
N TYR A 406 18.92 9.51 6.85
CA TYR A 406 18.78 8.44 7.84
C TYR A 406 20.10 8.21 8.61
N GLN A 407 21.22 8.03 7.89
CA GLN A 407 22.53 7.82 8.50
C GLN A 407 22.98 9.00 9.37
N SER A 408 22.70 10.23 8.94
CA SER A 408 23.01 11.43 9.74
C SER A 408 22.25 11.46 11.06
N ILE A 409 20.96 11.09 11.05
CA ILE A 409 20.11 11.01 12.25
C ILE A 409 20.60 9.88 13.17
N GLU A 410 20.97 8.73 12.61
CA GLU A 410 21.50 7.60 13.39
C GLU A 410 22.83 7.95 14.06
N THR A 411 23.73 8.62 13.34
CA THR A 411 25.02 9.06 13.87
C THR A 411 24.85 10.12 14.96
N ALA A 412 23.84 11.00 14.85
CA ALA A 412 23.56 12.00 15.88
C ALA A 412 22.94 11.41 17.16
N ARG A 413 22.48 10.15 17.12
CA ARG A 413 21.86 9.44 18.27
C ARG A 413 22.84 8.56 19.04
N THR A 414 23.93 8.16 18.41
CA THR A 414 25.05 7.42 19.02
C THR A 414 26.00 8.38 19.73
#